data_AF-J9FTJ1-F1
#
_entry.id   AF-J9FTJ1-F1
#
_cell.length_a   1.000
_cell.length_b   1.000
_cell.length_c   1.000
_cell.angle_alpha   90.00
_cell.angle_beta   90.00
_cell.angle_gamma   90.00
#
_symmetry.space_group_name_H-M   'P 1'
#
loop_
_entity.id
_entity.type
_entity.pdbx_description
1 polymer ?
#
loop_
_entity_poly.entity_id
_entity_poly.type
_entity_poly.pdbx_seq_one_letter_code
_entity_poly.pdbx_strand_id
1 'polypeptide(L)'
;SVANSGISGSSGGYISGMLTADYGRLPTAASGSSSTYEGDAVYFSNGTYYAFVGGHWYDGLVVGPFYAYLYDTASISTTTIGAALSCKPLAAA
;
A
#
# COMPACT_ATOMS: atom_id res chain seq x y z
N SER A 1 10.87 -14.95 -3.13
CA SER A 1 11.00 -14.03 -4.28
C SER A 1 9.72 -13.21 -4.39
N VAL A 2 9.74 -12.04 -5.03
CA VAL A 2 8.52 -11.28 -5.39
C VAL A 2 7.82 -11.84 -6.64
N ALA A 3 8.12 -13.08 -7.02
CA ALA A 3 7.43 -13.71 -8.14
C ALA A 3 5.94 -13.78 -7.83
N ASN A 4 5.09 -13.28 -8.74
CA ASN A 4 3.64 -13.21 -8.57
C ASN A 4 3.12 -12.18 -7.55
N SER A 5 3.88 -11.12 -7.24
CA SER A 5 3.41 -10.00 -6.40
C SER A 5 2.59 -8.94 -7.16
N GLY A 6 2.11 -9.26 -8.36
CA GLY A 6 1.26 -8.34 -9.13
C GLY A 6 -0.14 -8.26 -8.52
N ILE A 7 -0.68 -7.05 -8.44
CA ILE A 7 -2.07 -6.86 -8.02
C ILE A 7 -2.99 -7.12 -9.22
N SER A 8 -4.04 -7.90 -8.99
CA SER A 8 -5.09 -8.22 -9.95
C SER A 8 -6.43 -7.60 -9.54
N GLY A 9 -7.32 -7.35 -10.51
CA GLY A 9 -8.65 -6.78 -10.28
C GLY A 9 -8.82 -5.36 -10.81
N SER A 10 -9.86 -4.66 -10.33
CA SER A 10 -10.17 -3.27 -10.68
C SER A 10 -9.16 -2.31 -10.00
N SER A 11 -8.99 -1.08 -10.53
CA SER A 11 -8.00 -0.05 -10.15
C SER A 11 -7.93 0.39 -8.67
N GLY A 12 -8.62 -0.31 -7.77
CA GLY A 12 -8.46 -0.23 -6.34
C GLY A 12 -9.69 -0.68 -5.57
N GLY A 13 -9.53 -0.73 -4.26
CA GLY A 13 -10.58 -1.12 -3.31
C GLY A 13 -10.01 -1.87 -2.11
N TYR A 14 -10.90 -2.32 -1.24
CA TYR A 14 -10.54 -3.17 -0.09
C TYR A 14 -9.79 -4.42 -0.55
N ILE A 15 -8.74 -4.76 0.19
CA ILE A 15 -7.84 -5.86 -0.15
C ILE A 15 -8.53 -7.19 0.08
N SER A 16 -8.55 -8.06 -0.94
CA SER A 16 -9.10 -9.42 -0.86
C SER A 16 -8.05 -10.53 -0.95
N GLY A 17 -6.81 -10.17 -1.29
CA GLY A 17 -5.70 -11.11 -1.45
C GLY A 17 -4.38 -10.51 -0.98
N MET A 18 -3.56 -11.33 -0.32
CA MET A 18 -2.27 -10.94 0.23
C MET A 18 -1.20 -11.98 -0.10
N LEU A 19 -0.02 -11.53 -0.50
CA LEU A 19 1.21 -12.31 -0.51
C LEU A 19 1.94 -12.10 0.81
N THR A 20 2.09 -13.16 1.59
CA THR A 20 2.93 -13.15 2.79
C THR A 20 4.31 -13.70 2.45
N ALA A 21 5.35 -12.92 2.73
CA ALA A 21 6.75 -13.28 2.50
C ALA A 21 7.62 -12.84 3.69
N ASP A 22 8.87 -13.28 3.72
CA ASP A 22 9.82 -12.97 4.81
C ASP A 22 10.04 -11.46 5.01
N TYR A 23 9.83 -10.66 3.96
CA TYR A 23 9.96 -9.20 3.98
C TYR A 23 8.65 -8.47 4.30
N GLY A 24 7.55 -9.19 4.57
CA GLY A 24 6.26 -8.61 4.94
C GLY A 24 5.09 -9.10 4.08
N ARG A 25 3.96 -8.39 4.18
CA ARG A 25 2.72 -8.71 3.47
C ARG A 25 2.44 -7.67 2.40
N LEU A 26 2.13 -8.12 1.18
CA LEU A 26 1.84 -7.27 0.03
C LEU A 26 0.43 -7.57 -0.51
N PRO A 27 -0.39 -6.56 -0.84
CA PRO A 27 -1.67 -6.77 -1.52
C PRO A 27 -1.49 -7.44 -2.89
N THR A 28 -2.40 -8.33 -3.25
CA THR A 28 -2.42 -9.02 -4.56
C THR A 28 -3.77 -8.99 -5.28
N ALA A 29 -4.84 -8.58 -4.58
CA ALA A 29 -6.16 -8.42 -5.18
C ALA A 29 -6.98 -7.34 -4.45
N ALA A 30 -7.79 -6.61 -5.22
CA ALA A 30 -8.72 -5.59 -4.74
C ALA A 30 -10.18 -5.97 -5.08
N SER A 31 -10.85 -6.65 -4.17
CA SER A 31 -12.26 -7.05 -4.30
C SER A 31 -12.94 -7.35 -2.96
N GLY A 32 -12.41 -6.80 -1.86
CA GLY A 32 -12.91 -7.02 -0.51
C GLY A 32 -14.00 -6.03 -0.10
N SER A 33 -14.23 -5.88 1.20
CA SER A 33 -15.08 -4.83 1.77
C SER A 33 -14.62 -4.44 3.17
N SER A 34 -15.23 -3.42 3.77
CA SER A 34 -14.98 -3.03 5.16
C SER A 34 -15.31 -4.12 6.20
N SER A 35 -15.98 -5.20 5.80
CA SER A 35 -16.36 -6.31 6.67
C SER A 35 -15.91 -7.69 6.15
N THR A 36 -15.17 -7.75 5.05
CA THR A 36 -14.67 -9.02 4.46
C THR A 36 -13.21 -8.89 4.04
N TYR A 37 -12.40 -9.91 4.33
CA TYR A 37 -10.96 -9.93 4.10
C TYR A 37 -10.20 -8.91 4.95
N GLU A 38 -9.35 -8.06 4.36
CA GLU A 38 -8.62 -7.02 5.07
C GLU A 38 -9.41 -5.70 5.02
N GLY A 39 -9.44 -4.97 6.15
CA GLY A 39 -10.10 -3.66 6.23
C GLY A 39 -9.38 -2.55 5.46
N ASP A 40 -8.14 -2.80 5.06
CA ASP A 40 -7.29 -1.84 4.36
C ASP A 40 -7.53 -1.91 2.83
N ALA A 41 -7.26 -0.82 2.11
CA ALA A 41 -7.35 -0.81 0.65
C ALA A 41 -6.02 -0.71 -0.08
N VAL A 42 -6.03 -1.18 -1.32
CA VAL A 42 -5.00 -0.90 -2.30
C VAL A 42 -5.60 -0.16 -3.49
N TYR A 43 -4.92 0.88 -3.98
CA TYR A 43 -5.30 1.63 -5.17
C TYR A 43 -4.11 1.67 -6.12
N PHE A 44 -4.35 1.45 -7.41
CA PHE A 44 -3.27 1.35 -8.38
C PHE A 44 -3.74 1.76 -9.77
N SER A 45 -2.81 2.28 -10.56
CA SER A 45 -3.01 2.60 -11.97
C SER A 45 -1.91 2.02 -12.84
N ASN A 46 -2.09 2.08 -14.16
CA ASN A 46 -1.08 1.68 -15.12
C ASN A 46 0.02 2.75 -15.17
N GLY A 47 1.24 2.39 -14.79
CA GLY A 47 2.38 3.31 -14.80
C GLY A 47 3.46 2.94 -13.81
N THR A 48 4.43 3.85 -13.64
CA THR A 48 5.45 3.77 -12.59
C THR A 48 5.10 4.76 -11.49
N TYR A 49 4.82 4.26 -10.30
CA TYR A 49 4.40 5.04 -9.14
C TYR A 49 5.24 4.67 -7.91
N TYR A 50 5.34 5.60 -6.97
CA TYR A 50 5.82 5.31 -5.63
C TYR A 50 4.65 4.93 -4.75
N ALA A 51 4.83 3.93 -3.89
CA ALA A 51 3.79 3.52 -2.96
C ALA A 51 3.69 4.52 -1.81
N PHE A 52 2.54 5.16 -1.69
CA PHE A 52 2.13 5.87 -0.48
C PHE A 52 1.43 4.87 0.44
N VAL A 53 1.89 4.74 1.68
CA VAL A 53 1.43 3.72 2.62
C VAL A 53 0.78 4.35 3.85
N GLY A 54 -0.15 3.63 4.49
CA GLY A 54 -0.80 4.08 5.73
C GLY A 54 -2.01 5.01 5.56
N GLY A 55 -2.24 5.57 4.37
CA GLY A 55 -3.44 6.33 4.00
C GLY A 55 -3.49 7.78 4.49
N HIS A 56 -4.58 8.49 4.17
CA HIS A 56 -4.79 9.88 4.58
C HIS A 56 -5.68 10.00 5.82
N TRP A 57 -5.51 11.09 6.56
CA TRP A 57 -6.29 11.39 7.78
C TRP A 57 -7.81 11.46 7.56
N TYR A 58 -8.28 11.68 6.33
CA TYR A 58 -9.71 11.79 6.01
C TYR A 58 -10.33 10.50 5.42
N ASP A 59 -9.53 9.46 5.18
CA ASP A 59 -9.97 8.25 4.46
C ASP A 59 -10.77 7.26 5.36
N GLY A 60 -10.84 7.50 6.67
CA GLY A 60 -11.68 6.72 7.59
C GLY A 60 -11.13 5.32 7.89
N LEU A 61 -11.96 4.27 7.76
CA LEU A 61 -11.61 2.89 8.15
C LEU A 61 -10.80 2.13 7.09
N VAL A 62 -10.62 2.72 5.90
CA VAL A 62 -9.96 2.06 4.77
C VAL A 62 -8.43 2.11 4.86
N VAL A 63 -7.90 2.91 5.80
CA VAL A 63 -6.47 3.11 6.01
C VAL A 63 -5.94 2.18 7.09
N GLY A 64 -4.67 1.81 6.98
CA GLY A 64 -4.06 0.88 7.90
C GLY A 64 -2.66 0.45 7.46
N PRO A 65 -2.04 -0.51 8.18
CA PRO A 65 -0.68 -0.96 7.91
C PRO A 65 -0.48 -1.60 6.53
N PHE A 66 -1.54 -2.08 5.90
CA PHE A 66 -1.52 -2.70 4.57
C PHE A 66 -2.07 -1.77 3.48
N TYR A 67 -2.53 -0.56 3.83
CA TYR A 67 -2.97 0.41 2.84
C TYR A 67 -1.81 0.78 1.91
N ALA A 68 -2.06 0.74 0.60
CA ALA A 68 -1.10 1.14 -0.41
C ALA A 68 -1.78 1.90 -1.57
N TYR A 69 -1.26 3.07 -1.89
CA TYR A 69 -1.78 3.93 -2.95
C TYR A 69 -0.70 4.20 -3.99
N LEU A 70 -0.91 3.67 -5.20
CA LEU A 70 0.00 3.71 -6.36
C LEU A 70 -0.73 4.37 -7.55
N TYR A 71 -1.26 5.57 -7.32
CA TYR A 71 -2.06 6.29 -8.31
C TYR A 71 -1.50 7.69 -8.62
N ASP A 72 -0.84 8.32 -7.65
CA ASP A 72 -0.28 9.66 -7.80
C ASP A 72 1.19 9.65 -8.22
N THR A 73 1.54 10.57 -9.10
CA THR A 73 2.92 10.76 -9.60
C THR A 73 3.87 11.23 -8.50
N ALA A 74 5.17 10.98 -8.67
CA ALA A 74 6.22 11.40 -7.74
C ALA A 74 6.31 12.93 -7.52
N SER A 75 5.77 13.74 -8.44
CA SER A 75 5.75 15.20 -8.33
C SER A 75 4.61 15.75 -7.46
N ILE A 76 3.73 14.89 -6.93
CA ILE A 76 2.61 15.35 -6.14
C ILE A 76 3.10 15.95 -4.80
N SER A 77 2.52 17.09 -4.42
CA SER A 77 2.81 17.77 -3.16
C SER A 77 1.50 18.25 -2.55
N THR A 78 1.10 17.64 -1.45
CA THR A 78 -0.16 17.91 -0.73
C THR A 78 0.10 17.84 0.78
N THR A 79 -0.75 18.52 1.56
CA THR A 79 -0.71 18.52 3.02
C THR A 79 -1.06 17.16 3.64
N THR A 80 -1.66 16.24 2.88
CA THR A 80 -2.09 14.93 3.36
C THR A 80 -1.03 13.84 3.17
N ILE A 81 0.06 14.15 2.47
CA ILE A 81 1.14 13.21 2.17
C ILE A 81 2.42 13.66 2.87
N GLY A 82 3.10 12.71 3.52
CA GLY A 82 4.37 12.95 4.20
C GLY A 82 5.38 11.82 3.94
N ALA A 83 6.59 11.98 4.45
CA ALA A 83 7.63 10.97 4.40
C ALA A 83 8.21 10.74 5.81
N ALA A 84 8.57 9.50 6.11
CA ALA A 84 9.28 9.14 7.32
C ALA A 84 10.75 8.86 6.99
N LEU A 85 11.66 9.39 7.83
CA LEU A 85 13.07 9.04 7.75
C LEU A 85 13.29 7.66 8.34
N SER A 86 14.00 6.80 7.60
CA SER A 86 14.49 5.52 8.11
C SER A 86 16.02 5.56 8.13
N CYS A 87 16.63 5.14 9.24
CA CYS A 87 18.07 5.05 9.38
C CYS A 87 18.47 3.59 9.63
N LYS A 88 19.54 3.15 8.95
CA LYS A 88 20.21 1.91 9.34
C LYS A 88 21.15 2.23 10.49
N PRO A 89 21.07 1.54 11.64
CA PRO A 89 22.02 1.75 12.71
C PRO A 89 23.44 1.46 12.20
N LEU A 90 24.41 2.26 12.65
CA LEU A 90 25.82 2.04 12.33
C LEU A 90 26.25 0.68 12.89
N ALA A 91 26.95 -0.13 12.09
CA ALA A 91 27.46 -1.41 12.55
C ALA A 91 28.36 -1.19 13.78
N ALA A 92 28.10 -1.90 14.88
CA ALA A 92 29.00 -1.90 16.03
C ALA A 92 30.33 -2.56 15.63
N ALA A 93 31.45 -1.95 16.03
CA ALA A 93 32.80 -2.44 15.78
C ALA A 93 33.18 -3.63 16.66
#